data_AF-A0A925IRD8-F1
#
_entry.id   AF-A0A925IRD8-F1
#
_cell.length_a   1.000
_cell.length_b   1.000
_cell.length_c   1.000
_cell.angle_alpha   90.00
_cell.angle_beta   90.00
_cell.angle_gamma   90.00
#
_symmetry.space_group_name_H-M   'P 1'
#
loop_
_entity.id
_entity.type
_entity.pdbx_description
1 polymer ?
#
loop_
_entity_poly.entity_id
_entity_poly.type
_entity_poly.pdbx_seq_one_letter_code
_entity_poly.pdbx_strand_id
1 'polypeptide(L)'
;MHPNLTLNFAGGSVSCPLPLSAVKTLETEIQVLMERLRTASTQTGKKTAQPNTEYRFREEIFFEIFCNPNLWSSPFAAKVLLTLKTDLVRISAELDLNQLREDIQQYYQNVA
;
A
#
# COMPACT_ATOMS: atom_id res chain seq x y z
N MET A 1 1.96 23.23 -1.50
CA MET A 1 1.56 22.36 -0.38
C MET A 1 1.05 21.07 -1.00
N HIS A 2 1.69 19.93 -0.72
CA HIS A 2 1.18 18.65 -1.19
C HIS A 2 -0.09 18.29 -0.41
N PRO A 3 -1.14 17.77 -1.06
CA PRO A 3 -2.26 17.17 -0.35
C PRO A 3 -1.77 15.99 0.51
N ASN A 4 -2.47 15.73 1.61
CA ASN A 4 -2.10 14.65 2.51
C ASN A 4 -2.81 13.36 2.10
N LEU A 5 -2.06 12.27 1.99
CA LEU A 5 -2.61 10.92 1.98
C LEU A 5 -2.81 10.48 3.43
N THR A 6 -4.06 10.20 3.80
CA THR A 6 -4.42 9.64 5.10
C THR A 6 -4.56 8.14 4.97
N LEU A 7 -3.83 7.41 5.79
CA LEU A 7 -3.76 5.96 5.81
C LEU A 7 -4.35 5.43 7.12
N ASN A 8 -5.36 4.58 7.03
CA ASN A 8 -6.09 4.01 8.15
C ASN A 8 -5.64 2.57 8.45
N PHE A 9 -5.48 2.23 9.72
CA PHE A 9 -5.11 0.91 10.20
C PHE A 9 -5.76 0.62 11.56
N ALA A 10 -5.69 -0.64 12.02
CA ALA A 10 -6.38 -1.07 13.25
C ALA A 10 -6.02 -0.24 14.51
N GLY A 11 -4.82 0.34 14.54
CA GLY A 11 -4.32 1.15 15.65
C GLY A 11 -4.54 2.65 15.52
N GLY A 12 -5.18 3.14 14.45
CA GLY A 12 -5.42 4.57 14.21
C GLY A 12 -5.20 4.97 12.76
N SER A 13 -4.77 6.20 12.54
CA SER A 13 -4.49 6.72 11.21
C SER A 13 -3.23 7.58 11.21
N VAL A 14 -2.63 7.70 10.03
CA VAL A 14 -1.49 8.57 9.78
C VAL A 14 -1.71 9.35 8.50
N SER A 15 -1.48 10.66 8.55
CA SER A 15 -1.54 11.52 7.38
C SER A 15 -0.14 11.98 7.02
N CYS A 16 0.21 11.91 5.74
CA CYS A 16 1.51 12.30 5.26
C CYS A 16 1.43 13.05 3.93
N PRO A 17 2.29 14.04 3.70
CA PRO A 17 2.32 14.76 2.43
C PRO A 17 2.88 13.82 1.35
N LEU A 18 2.12 13.62 0.28
CA LEU A 18 2.55 12.86 -0.89
C LEU A 18 2.13 13.61 -2.16
N PRO A 19 3.03 13.79 -3.15
CA PRO A 19 2.64 14.38 -4.42
C PRO A 19 1.68 13.45 -5.16
N LEU A 20 0.77 14.04 -5.95
CA LEU A 20 -0.21 13.29 -6.74
C LEU A 20 0.45 12.24 -7.66
N SER A 21 1.64 12.54 -8.20
CA SER A 21 2.43 11.58 -8.99
C SER A 21 2.82 10.35 -8.18
N ALA A 22 3.27 10.53 -6.93
CA ALA A 22 3.63 9.43 -6.04
C ALA A 22 2.42 8.56 -5.72
N VAL A 23 1.26 9.16 -5.42
CA VAL A 23 0.02 8.42 -5.15
C VAL A 23 -0.45 7.63 -6.38
N LYS A 24 -0.32 8.18 -7.59
CA LYS A 24 -0.62 7.46 -8.85
C LYS A 24 0.27 6.24 -9.07
N THR A 25 1.57 6.37 -8.80
CA THR A 25 2.50 5.23 -8.87
C THR A 25 2.15 4.19 -7.81
N LEU A 26 1.86 4.62 -6.58
CA LEU A 26 1.40 3.72 -5.51
C LEU A 26 0.14 2.96 -5.93
N GLU A 27 -0.87 3.65 -6.45
CA GLU A 27 -2.10 3.02 -6.95
C GLU A 27 -1.81 1.95 -8.00
N THR A 28 -0.90 2.25 -8.94
CA THR A 28 -0.51 1.30 -9.99
C THR A 28 0.12 0.04 -9.41
N GLU A 29 1.05 0.18 -8.45
CA GLU A 29 1.66 -0.96 -7.75
C GLU A 29 0.63 -1.78 -6.96
N ILE A 30 -0.34 -1.11 -6.31
CA ILE A 30 -1.42 -1.76 -5.57
C ILE A 30 -2.38 -2.50 -6.51
N GLN A 31 -2.71 -1.95 -7.68
CA GLN A 31 -3.51 -2.65 -8.69
C GLN A 31 -2.80 -3.90 -9.21
N VAL A 32 -1.49 -3.81 -9.49
CA VAL A 32 -0.68 -4.96 -9.90
C VAL A 32 -0.64 -6.04 -8.81
N LEU A 33 -0.45 -5.65 -7.55
CA LEU A 33 -0.46 -6.58 -6.41
C LEU A 33 -1.82 -7.30 -6.27
N MET A 34 -2.93 -6.56 -6.38
CA MET A 34 -4.28 -7.12 -6.33
C MET A 34 -4.49 -8.19 -7.42
N GLU A 35 -4.05 -7.92 -8.65
CA GLU A 35 -4.19 -8.85 -9.77
C GLU A 35 -3.32 -10.10 -9.58
N ARG A 36 -2.08 -9.94 -9.10
CA ARG A 36 -1.19 -11.07 -8.75
C ARG A 36 -1.81 -11.96 -7.68
N LEU A 37 -2.37 -11.37 -6.62
CA LEU A 37 -3.05 -12.10 -5.56
C LEU A 37 -4.32 -12.80 -6.06
N ARG A 38 -5.10 -12.15 -6.93
CA ARG A 38 -6.27 -12.76 -7.58
C ARG A 38 -5.87 -13.97 -8.41
N THR A 39 -4.89 -13.81 -9.29
CA THR A 39 -4.38 -14.89 -10.15
C THR A 39 -3.79 -16.03 -9.31
N ALA A 40 -3.07 -15.75 -8.23
CA ALA A 40 -2.52 -16.77 -7.34
C ALA A 40 -3.61 -17.53 -6.57
N SER A 41 -4.76 -16.89 -6.30
CA SER A 41 -5.86 -17.52 -5.56
C SER A 41 -6.62 -18.56 -6.39
N THR A 42 -6.59 -18.46 -7.73
CA THR A 42 -7.28 -19.40 -8.64
C THR A 42 -6.39 -20.56 -9.10
N GLN A 43 -5.09 -20.52 -8.82
CA GLN A 43 -4.17 -21.60 -9.17
C GLN A 43 -4.49 -22.89 -8.38
N THR A 44 -4.67 -23.99 -9.11
CA THR A 44 -4.78 -25.34 -8.55
C THR A 44 -3.43 -26.05 -8.65
N GLY A 45 -3.09 -26.85 -7.63
CA GLY A 45 -1.79 -27.54 -7.56
C GLY A 45 -0.65 -26.66 -7.02
N LYS A 46 0.56 -26.82 -7.55
CA LYS A 46 1.75 -26.13 -7.05
C LYS A 46 1.70 -24.65 -7.44
N LYS A 47 1.52 -23.78 -6.44
CA LYS A 47 1.50 -22.32 -6.63
C LYS A 47 2.85 -21.80 -7.14
N THR A 48 2.82 -20.95 -8.15
CA THR A 48 4.00 -20.21 -8.59
C THR A 48 4.27 -19.06 -7.63
N ALA A 49 5.48 -19.02 -7.07
CA ALA A 49 5.89 -17.96 -6.16
C ALA A 49 5.85 -16.60 -6.87
N GLN A 50 5.20 -15.64 -6.24
CA GLN A 50 5.09 -14.26 -6.71
C GLN A 50 6.22 -13.41 -6.12
N PRO A 51 6.79 -12.46 -6.86
CA PRO A 51 7.77 -11.53 -6.31
C PRO A 51 7.12 -10.62 -5.26
N ASN A 52 7.92 -10.14 -4.30
CA ASN A 52 7.48 -9.11 -3.36
C ASN A 52 7.10 -7.83 -4.11
N THR A 53 6.08 -7.13 -3.60
CA THR A 53 5.76 -5.77 -4.01
C THR A 53 6.44 -4.80 -3.05
N GLU A 54 7.21 -3.86 -3.60
CA GLU A 54 7.89 -2.82 -2.84
C GLU A 54 7.74 -1.49 -3.56
N TYR A 55 7.00 -0.56 -2.95
CA TYR A 55 6.88 0.81 -3.40
C TYR A 55 7.61 1.72 -2.42
N ARG A 56 8.42 2.65 -2.94
CA ARG A 56 9.21 3.60 -2.14
C ARG A 56 9.13 5.00 -2.70
N PHE A 57 8.84 5.95 -1.83
CA PHE A 57 8.99 7.38 -2.06
C PHE A 57 9.98 7.93 -1.04
N ARG A 58 10.98 8.68 -1.51
CA ARG A 58 12.12 9.14 -0.69
C ARG A 58 12.46 10.58 -1.04
N GLU A 59 11.63 11.50 -0.58
CA GLU A 59 11.88 12.94 -0.68
C GLU A 59 11.79 13.57 0.71
N GLU A 60 10.79 14.41 0.98
CA GLU A 60 10.58 15.04 2.30
C GLU A 60 10.31 14.03 3.41
N ILE A 61 9.73 12.90 3.05
CA ILE A 61 9.50 11.76 3.93
C ILE A 61 10.02 10.50 3.24
N PHE A 62 10.41 9.52 4.05
CA PHE A 62 10.53 8.15 3.61
C PHE A 62 9.17 7.48 3.76
N PHE A 63 8.59 7.06 2.64
CA PHE A 63 7.35 6.30 2.57
C PHE A 63 7.64 4.99 1.86
N GLU A 64 7.29 3.87 2.48
CA GLU A 64 7.44 2.54 1.90
C GLU A 64 6.19 1.71 2.14
N ILE A 65 5.76 1.01 1.10
CA ILE A 65 4.76 -0.06 1.17
C ILE A 65 5.43 -1.35 0.71
N PHE A 66 5.38 -2.36 1.56
CA PHE A 66 5.91 -3.69 1.28
C PHE A 66 4.82 -4.75 1.41
N CYS A 67 4.79 -5.71 0.50
CA CYS A 67 3.95 -6.89 0.61
C CYS A 67 4.65 -8.12 0.05
N ASN A 68 4.65 -9.21 0.81
CA ASN A 68 4.95 -10.54 0.29
C ASN A 68 3.62 -11.24 -0.08
N PRO A 69 3.25 -11.29 -1.37
CA PRO A 69 1.97 -11.87 -1.79
C PRO A 69 1.86 -13.38 -1.51
N ASN A 70 2.98 -14.08 -1.28
CA ASN A 70 2.97 -15.52 -1.00
C ASN A 70 2.43 -15.87 0.40
N LEU A 71 2.33 -14.88 1.30
CA LEU A 71 1.79 -15.06 2.65
C LEU A 71 0.25 -15.04 2.69
N TRP A 72 -0.40 -14.64 1.60
CA TRP A 72 -1.82 -14.35 1.58
C TRP A 72 -2.58 -15.28 0.63
N SER A 73 -3.74 -15.75 1.06
CA SER A 73 -4.59 -16.66 0.28
C SER A 73 -5.41 -15.94 -0.79
N SER A 74 -5.71 -14.65 -0.59
CA SER A 74 -6.49 -13.82 -1.50
C SER A 74 -6.20 -12.33 -1.25
N PRO A 75 -6.58 -11.43 -2.17
CA PRO A 75 -6.46 -9.99 -1.95
C PRO A 75 -7.23 -9.48 -0.74
N PHE A 76 -8.35 -10.11 -0.38
CA PHE A 76 -9.21 -9.68 0.72
C PHE A 76 -8.64 -9.97 2.11
N ALA A 77 -7.75 -10.96 2.20
CA ALA A 77 -7.03 -11.30 3.42
C ALA A 77 -5.63 -10.66 3.49
N ALA A 78 -5.21 -9.97 2.42
CA ALA A 78 -3.85 -9.50 2.30
C ALA A 78 -3.63 -8.22 3.10
N LYS A 79 -2.47 -8.16 3.76
CA LYS A 79 -1.97 -6.96 4.39
C LYS A 79 -0.68 -6.49 3.74
N VAL A 80 -0.43 -5.20 3.87
CA VAL A 80 0.82 -4.55 3.49
C VAL A 80 1.48 -3.93 4.71
N LEU A 81 2.80 -3.89 4.73
CA LEU A 81 3.58 -3.19 5.72
C LEU A 81 3.86 -1.77 5.21
N LEU A 82 3.32 -0.78 5.92
CA LEU A 82 3.69 0.62 5.77
C LEU A 82 4.91 0.92 6.65
N THR A 83 5.90 1.58 6.08
CA THR A 83 6.93 2.28 6.84
C THR A 83 6.94 3.75 6.45
N LEU A 84 6.64 4.61 7.42
CA LEU A 84 6.81 6.05 7.34
C LEU A 84 7.97 6.46 8.22
N LYS A 85 8.87 7.27 7.69
CA LYS A 85 9.98 7.81 8.48
C LYS A 85 10.24 9.26 8.10
N THR A 86 10.40 10.08 9.12
CA THR A 86 10.96 11.43 9.07
C THR A 86 12.24 11.47 9.92
N ASP A 87 12.80 12.66 10.12
CA ASP A 87 13.93 12.85 11.03
C ASP A 87 13.58 12.64 12.51
N LEU A 88 12.29 12.78 12.87
CA LEU A 88 11.83 12.74 14.26
C LEU A 88 11.09 11.45 14.62
N VAL A 89 10.37 10.87 13.66
CA VAL A 89 9.49 9.73 13.92
C VAL A 89 9.63 8.65 12.86
N ARG A 90 9.55 7.40 13.30
CA ARG A 90 9.37 6.24 12.44
C ARG A 90 8.12 5.49 12.88
N ILE A 91 7.20 5.29 11.94
CA ILE A 91 5.99 4.49 12.12
C ILE A 91 6.11 3.30 11.18
N SER A 92 5.89 2.10 11.73
CA SER A 92 5.70 0.89 10.94
C SER A 92 4.38 0.27 11.35
N ALA A 93 3.49 0.05 10.39
CA ALA A 93 2.14 -0.43 10.64
C ALA A 93 1.70 -1.40 9.54
N GLU A 94 0.86 -2.37 9.91
CA GLU A 94 0.17 -3.21 8.93
C GLU A 94 -1.13 -2.55 8.51
N LEU A 95 -1.39 -2.51 7.21
CA LEU A 95 -2.65 -2.07 6.63
C LEU A 95 -3.30 -3.21 5.88
N ASP A 96 -4.62 -3.32 5.98
CA ASP A 96 -5.37 -4.18 5.07
C ASP A 96 -5.29 -3.61 3.65
N LEU A 97 -5.02 -4.47 2.66
CA LEU A 97 -4.81 -4.05 1.27
C LEU A 97 -6.05 -3.35 0.69
N ASN A 98 -7.24 -3.78 1.10
CA ASN A 98 -8.49 -3.12 0.71
C ASN A 98 -8.63 -1.73 1.33
N GLN A 99 -8.28 -1.56 2.61
CA GLN A 99 -8.30 -0.26 3.28
C GLN A 99 -7.35 0.72 2.59
N LEU A 100 -6.13 0.29 2.27
CA LEU A 100 -5.18 1.13 1.53
C LEU A 100 -5.75 1.59 0.18
N ARG A 101 -6.50 0.74 -0.53
CA ARG A 101 -7.14 1.12 -1.80
C ARG A 101 -8.23 2.17 -1.59
N GLU A 102 -9.04 2.01 -0.55
CA GLU A 102 -10.08 2.97 -0.19
C GLU A 102 -9.48 4.32 0.21
N ASP A 103 -8.39 4.32 0.99
CA ASP A 103 -7.66 5.52 1.38
C ASP A 103 -7.11 6.30 0.17
N ILE A 104 -6.56 5.58 -0.82
CA ILE A 104 -6.11 6.18 -2.09
C ILE A 104 -7.28 6.79 -2.88
N GLN A 105 -8.43 6.10 -2.93
CA GLN A 105 -9.63 6.62 -3.59
C GLN A 105 -10.15 7.88 -2.89
N GLN A 106 -10.18 7.88 -1.56
CA GLN A 106 -10.58 9.04 -0.77
C GLN A 106 -9.61 10.22 -0.97
N TYR A 107 -8.31 9.95 -1.08
CA TYR A 107 -7.33 10.98 -1.42
C TYR A 107 -7.69 11.67 -2.75
N TYR A 108 -8.02 10.90 -3.80
CA TYR A 108 -8.41 11.49 -5.09
C TYR A 108 -9.66 12.35 -5.02
N GLN A 109 -10.65 11.96 -4.21
CA GLN A 109 -11.86 12.76 -4.00
C GLN A 109 -11.57 14.09 -3.30
N ASN A 110 -10.56 14.13 -2.43
CA ASN A 110 -10.20 15.34 -1.67
C ASN A 110 -9.33 16.32 -2.47
N VAL A 111 -8.71 15.88 -3.56
CA VAL A 111 -7.83 16.71 -4.41
C VAL A 111 -8.43 17.06 -5.77
N ALA A 112 -9.58 16.47 -6.10
CA ALA A 112 -10.41 16.81 -7.25
C ALA A 112 -11.19 18.11 -6.99
#